data_AF-X1RHW3-F1
#
_entry.id   AF-X1RHW3-F1
#
_cell.length_a   1.000
_cell.length_b   1.000
_cell.length_c   1.000
_cell.angle_alpha   90.00
_cell.angle_beta   90.00
_cell.angle_gamma   90.00
#
_symmetry.space_group_name_H-M   'P 1'
#
loop_
_entity.id
_entity.type
_entity.pdbx_description
1 polymer ?
#
loop_
_entity_poly.entity_id
_entity_poly.type
_entity_poly.pdbx_seq_one_letter_code
_entity_poly.pdbx_strand_id
1 'polypeptide(L)'
;QIKSIQYIAKIAQACDKLQMPLMIKPFLDNKNIPKEKRKDPKVIIDASRIAVEMGADIIKIPYTGDKDSFAEIVDHSYVPVVIYGVPDMSTMKDLLQATKDSIDVGGKGIVFGMDVWQNNNRKKIIHALRDIIHKNKGIDEVIDKYNIN
;
A
#
# COMPACT_ATOMS: atom_id res chain seq x y z
N GLN A 1 11.55 -15.22 -13.15
CA GLN A 1 10.61 -15.27 -12.01
C GLN A 1 11.01 -16.34 -10.99
N ILE A 2 11.40 -17.56 -11.40
CA ILE A 2 11.85 -18.64 -10.47
C ILE A 2 12.93 -18.18 -9.47
N LYS A 3 13.95 -17.44 -9.91
CA LYS A 3 15.00 -16.92 -9.02
C LYS A 3 14.45 -16.03 -7.90
N SER A 4 13.49 -15.14 -8.21
CA SER A 4 12.89 -14.24 -7.22
C SER A 4 12.14 -15.01 -6.14
N ILE A 5 11.40 -16.05 -6.52
CA ILE A 5 10.69 -16.94 -5.59
C ILE A 5 11.70 -17.63 -4.66
N GLN A 6 12.79 -18.17 -5.20
CA GLN A 6 13.85 -18.81 -4.40
C GLN A 6 14.51 -17.83 -3.43
N TYR A 7 14.73 -16.56 -3.84
CA TYR A 7 15.25 -15.54 -2.94
C TYR A 7 14.28 -15.19 -1.82
N ILE A 8 13.00 -15.00 -2.13
CA ILE A 8 11.97 -14.71 -1.13
C ILE A 8 11.87 -15.86 -0.13
N ALA A 9 11.87 -17.12 -0.58
CA ALA A 9 11.83 -18.29 0.32
C ALA A 9 13.03 -18.33 1.28
N LYS A 10 14.25 -18.01 0.80
CA LYS A 10 15.44 -17.91 1.66
C LYS A 10 15.32 -16.79 2.68
N ILE A 11 14.79 -15.63 2.26
CA ILE A 11 14.57 -14.49 3.15
C ILE A 11 13.50 -14.82 4.20
N ALA A 12 12.39 -15.43 3.80
CA ALA A 12 11.33 -15.88 4.70
C ALA A 12 11.86 -16.82 5.78
N GLN A 13 12.68 -17.81 5.41
CA GLN A 13 13.32 -18.70 6.38
C GLN A 13 14.27 -17.95 7.32
N ALA A 14 15.00 -16.95 6.83
CA ALA A 14 15.88 -16.14 7.67
C ALA A 14 15.08 -15.25 8.64
N CYS A 15 14.02 -14.62 8.15
CA CYS A 15 13.08 -13.81 8.94
C CYS A 15 12.44 -14.63 10.07
N ASP A 16 11.94 -15.83 9.76
CA ASP A 16 11.36 -16.75 10.75
C ASP A 16 12.37 -17.13 11.84
N LYS A 17 13.58 -17.55 11.45
CA LYS A 17 14.66 -17.87 12.41
C LYS A 17 15.04 -16.70 13.30
N LEU A 18 14.97 -15.48 12.78
CA LEU A 18 15.32 -14.25 13.49
C LEU A 18 14.12 -13.59 14.18
N GLN A 19 12.92 -14.17 14.08
CA GLN A 19 11.68 -13.59 14.59
C GLN A 19 11.45 -12.16 14.06
N MET A 20 11.81 -11.92 12.81
CA MET A 20 11.66 -10.63 12.14
C MET A 20 10.46 -10.67 11.17
N PRO A 21 9.49 -9.74 11.29
CA PRO A 21 8.39 -9.66 10.33
C PRO A 21 8.87 -9.44 8.90
N LEU A 22 8.28 -10.17 7.95
CA LEU A 22 8.55 -10.07 6.52
C LEU A 22 7.43 -9.33 5.79
N MET A 23 7.75 -8.19 5.21
CA MET A 23 6.88 -7.51 4.25
C MET A 23 7.21 -7.94 2.83
N ILE A 24 6.22 -8.40 2.06
CA ILE A 24 6.36 -8.70 0.63
C ILE A 24 5.52 -7.72 -0.20
N LYS A 25 6.16 -7.16 -1.23
CA LYS A 25 5.51 -6.36 -2.28
C LYS A 25 5.39 -7.21 -3.55
N PRO A 26 4.19 -7.67 -3.94
CA PRO A 26 4.01 -8.27 -5.25
C PRO A 26 4.37 -7.27 -6.36
N PHE A 27 5.30 -7.65 -7.24
CA PHE A 27 5.82 -6.74 -8.26
C PHE A 27 5.03 -6.82 -9.57
N LEU A 28 3.95 -6.04 -9.63
CA LEU A 28 3.03 -6.01 -10.77
C LEU A 28 3.52 -5.13 -11.94
N ASP A 29 4.44 -4.19 -11.67
CA ASP A 29 5.00 -3.29 -12.67
C ASP A 29 6.11 -3.98 -13.48
N ASN A 30 5.73 -4.90 -14.35
CA ASN A 30 6.67 -5.61 -15.21
C ASN A 30 6.13 -5.80 -16.63
N LYS A 31 7.01 -6.21 -17.54
CA LYS A 31 6.70 -6.37 -18.97
C LYS A 31 5.67 -7.48 -19.28
N ASN A 32 5.42 -8.39 -18.35
CA ASN A 32 4.49 -9.52 -18.54
C ASN A 32 3.07 -9.19 -18.08
N ILE A 33 2.87 -8.07 -17.36
CA ILE A 33 1.54 -7.62 -16.92
C ILE A 33 1.22 -6.31 -17.65
N PRO A 34 0.22 -6.32 -18.54
CA PRO A 34 -0.24 -5.12 -19.25
C PRO A 34 -0.57 -3.99 -18.27
N LYS A 35 -0.32 -2.74 -18.66
CA LYS A 35 -0.42 -1.58 -17.75
C LYS A 35 -1.80 -1.46 -17.11
N GLU A 36 -2.84 -1.71 -17.90
CA GLU A 36 -4.26 -1.72 -17.52
C GLU A 36 -4.62 -2.81 -16.51
N LYS A 37 -3.83 -3.90 -16.44
CA LYS A 37 -4.04 -5.01 -15.49
C LYS A 37 -3.29 -4.86 -14.17
N ARG A 38 -2.39 -3.88 -14.04
CA ARG A 38 -1.55 -3.72 -12.84
C ARG A 38 -2.32 -3.24 -11.61
N LYS A 39 -3.51 -2.68 -11.82
CA LYS A 39 -4.46 -2.25 -10.77
C LYS A 39 -5.73 -3.09 -10.74
N ASP A 40 -5.81 -4.15 -11.55
CA ASP A 40 -6.96 -5.06 -11.56
C ASP A 40 -7.05 -5.76 -10.19
N PRO A 41 -8.17 -5.63 -9.45
CA PRO A 41 -8.31 -6.23 -8.13
C PRO A 41 -8.04 -7.73 -8.12
N LYS A 42 -8.47 -8.47 -9.16
CA LYS A 42 -8.25 -9.92 -9.24
C LYS A 42 -6.77 -10.27 -9.32
N VAL A 43 -6.03 -9.53 -10.15
CA VAL A 43 -4.58 -9.70 -10.29
C VAL A 43 -3.87 -9.39 -8.97
N ILE A 44 -4.30 -8.35 -8.25
CA ILE A 44 -3.74 -7.99 -6.95
C ILE A 44 -4.07 -9.05 -5.90
N ILE A 45 -5.30 -9.58 -5.85
CA ILE A 45 -5.70 -10.64 -4.93
C ILE A 45 -4.85 -11.89 -5.13
N ASP A 46 -4.72 -12.37 -6.37
CA ASP A 46 -3.90 -13.56 -6.68
C ASP A 46 -2.44 -13.36 -6.28
N ALA A 47 -1.87 -12.20 -6.63
CA ALA A 47 -0.48 -11.87 -6.31
C ALA A 47 -0.26 -11.70 -4.80
N SER A 48 -1.24 -11.16 -4.08
CA SER A 48 -1.23 -11.03 -2.62
C SER A 48 -1.30 -12.38 -1.94
N ARG A 49 -2.16 -13.29 -2.44
CA ARG A 49 -2.24 -14.65 -1.93
C ARG A 49 -0.91 -15.38 -2.10
N ILE A 50 -0.28 -15.29 -3.28
CA ILE A 50 1.06 -15.85 -3.49
C ILE A 50 2.06 -15.28 -2.49
N ALA A 51 2.04 -13.97 -2.22
CA ALA A 51 2.94 -13.37 -1.23
C ALA A 51 2.72 -13.92 0.19
N VAL A 52 1.47 -14.10 0.61
CA VAL A 52 1.12 -14.72 1.90
C VAL A 52 1.62 -16.16 1.98
N GLU A 53 1.38 -16.99 0.96
CA GLU A 53 1.88 -18.38 0.92
C GLU A 53 3.42 -18.46 0.91
N MET A 54 4.09 -17.39 0.49
CA MET A 54 5.55 -17.25 0.53
C MET A 54 6.09 -16.77 1.88
N GLY A 55 5.23 -16.56 2.88
CA GLY A 55 5.59 -16.16 4.24
C GLY A 55 5.53 -14.67 4.51
N ALA A 56 4.71 -13.90 3.77
CA ALA A 56 4.49 -12.49 4.10
C ALA A 56 3.71 -12.34 5.42
N ASP A 57 4.25 -11.59 6.37
CA ASP A 57 3.53 -11.08 7.54
C ASP A 57 2.79 -9.77 7.23
N ILE A 58 3.21 -9.05 6.18
CA ILE A 58 2.58 -7.81 5.71
C ILE A 58 2.64 -7.80 4.19
N ILE A 59 1.52 -7.46 3.54
CA ILE A 59 1.50 -7.25 2.08
C ILE A 59 1.47 -5.76 1.74
N LYS A 60 2.33 -5.39 0.79
CA LYS A 60 2.44 -4.04 0.25
C LYS A 60 1.95 -4.02 -1.20
N ILE A 61 0.80 -3.40 -1.46
CA ILE A 61 0.08 -3.44 -2.75
C ILE A 61 -0.27 -2.04 -3.26
N PRO A 62 -0.51 -1.86 -4.58
CA PRO A 62 -0.95 -0.55 -5.08
C PRO A 62 -2.40 -0.27 -4.64
N TYR A 63 -2.76 1.00 -4.49
CA TYR A 63 -4.17 1.37 -4.40
C TYR A 63 -4.84 1.14 -5.77
N THR A 64 -6.02 0.49 -5.77
CA THR A 64 -6.77 0.13 -6.97
C THR A 64 -7.33 1.36 -7.69
N GLY A 65 -7.61 2.43 -6.95
CA GLY A 65 -8.13 3.70 -7.46
C GLY A 65 -9.53 4.02 -6.97
N ASP A 66 -10.22 3.05 -6.37
CA ASP A 66 -11.52 3.22 -5.72
C ASP A 66 -11.61 2.36 -4.45
N LYS A 67 -12.46 2.83 -3.53
CA LYS A 67 -12.56 2.27 -2.18
C LYS A 67 -13.17 0.87 -2.17
N ASP A 68 -14.19 0.63 -3.00
CA ASP A 68 -14.96 -0.62 -2.99
C ASP A 68 -14.12 -1.79 -3.53
N SER A 69 -13.38 -1.57 -4.63
CA SER A 69 -12.47 -2.57 -5.17
C SER A 69 -11.27 -2.84 -4.25
N PHE A 70 -10.83 -1.82 -3.50
CA PHE A 70 -9.78 -2.02 -2.51
C PHE A 70 -10.28 -2.80 -1.29
N ALA A 71 -11.52 -2.58 -0.86
CA ALA A 71 -12.17 -3.33 0.22
C ALA A 71 -12.15 -4.84 -0.07
N GLU A 72 -12.47 -5.24 -1.31
CA GLU A 72 -12.43 -6.64 -1.72
C GLU A 72 -11.04 -7.26 -1.47
N ILE A 73 -9.96 -6.54 -1.76
CA ILE A 73 -8.60 -7.04 -1.52
C ILE A 73 -8.32 -7.20 -0.03
N VAL A 74 -8.73 -6.21 0.78
CA VAL A 74 -8.52 -6.25 2.24
C VAL A 74 -9.28 -7.42 2.86
N ASP A 75 -10.52 -7.66 2.44
CA ASP A 75 -11.36 -8.76 2.93
C ASP A 75 -10.78 -10.16 2.61
N HIS A 76 -10.04 -10.29 1.50
CA HIS A 76 -9.38 -11.53 1.12
C HIS A 76 -7.99 -11.74 1.75
N SER A 77 -7.47 -10.75 2.48
CA SER A 77 -6.15 -10.82 3.10
C SER A 77 -6.23 -11.24 4.57
N TYR A 78 -5.46 -12.26 4.94
CA TYR A 78 -5.31 -12.69 6.34
C TYR A 78 -4.19 -11.98 7.09
N VAL A 79 -3.42 -11.14 6.39
CA VAL A 79 -2.31 -10.36 6.97
C VAL A 79 -2.53 -8.86 6.73
N PRO A 80 -1.92 -7.99 7.55
CA PRO A 80 -1.97 -6.54 7.34
C PRO A 80 -1.67 -6.11 5.90
N VAL A 81 -2.55 -5.28 5.37
CA VAL A 81 -2.42 -4.69 4.02
C VAL A 81 -1.99 -3.23 4.15
N VAL A 82 -0.93 -2.85 3.44
CA VAL A 82 -0.51 -1.44 3.33
C VAL A 82 -0.47 -1.02 1.87
N ILE A 83 -0.95 0.18 1.58
CA ILE A 83 -0.92 0.69 0.21
C ILE A 83 0.39 1.40 -0.11
N TYR A 84 0.79 1.33 -1.37
CA TYR A 84 1.85 2.16 -1.93
C TYR A 84 1.42 2.80 -3.23
N GLY A 85 2.00 3.96 -3.51
CA GLY A 85 1.81 4.65 -4.77
C GLY A 85 0.40 5.18 -4.94
N VAL A 86 0.33 6.38 -5.47
CA VAL A 86 -0.90 6.97 -6.02
C VAL A 86 -0.56 7.27 -7.49
N PRO A 87 -1.50 7.15 -8.44
CA PRO A 87 -1.21 7.27 -9.86
C PRO A 87 -0.29 8.45 -10.20
N ASP A 88 0.64 8.24 -11.14
CA ASP A 88 1.45 9.32 -11.70
C ASP A 88 0.50 10.43 -12.18
N MET A 89 0.69 11.66 -11.69
CA MET A 89 -0.22 12.84 -11.81
C MET A 89 -1.28 12.99 -10.70
N SER A 90 -1.06 12.46 -9.50
CA SER A 90 -1.96 12.66 -8.36
C SER A 90 -1.72 13.97 -7.61
N THR A 91 -2.80 14.64 -7.21
CA THR A 91 -2.79 15.78 -6.29
C THR A 91 -2.52 15.33 -4.86
N MET A 92 -2.23 16.29 -3.96
CA MET A 92 -2.12 15.96 -2.54
C MET A 92 -3.43 15.44 -1.96
N LYS A 93 -4.57 15.94 -2.45
CA LYS A 93 -5.89 15.44 -2.08
C LYS A 93 -6.06 13.98 -2.46
N ASP A 94 -5.59 13.56 -3.63
CA ASP A 94 -5.65 12.16 -4.05
C ASP A 94 -4.81 11.24 -3.16
N LEU A 95 -3.64 11.71 -2.69
CA LEU A 95 -2.80 10.98 -1.74
C LEU A 95 -3.51 10.77 -0.39
N LEU A 96 -4.14 11.82 0.12
CA LEU A 96 -4.92 11.77 1.35
C LEU A 96 -6.17 10.91 1.19
N GLN A 97 -6.84 10.99 0.03
CA GLN A 97 -8.02 10.19 -0.30
C GLN A 97 -7.69 8.69 -0.35
N ALA A 98 -6.66 8.30 -1.11
CA ALA A 98 -6.21 6.90 -1.16
C ALA A 98 -5.87 6.36 0.25
N THR A 99 -5.25 7.20 1.09
CA THR A 99 -4.96 6.85 2.49
C THR A 99 -6.24 6.63 3.27
N LYS A 100 -7.20 7.57 3.21
CA LYS A 100 -8.47 7.48 3.94
C LYS A 100 -9.28 6.28 3.50
N ASP A 101 -9.39 6.05 2.19
CA ASP A 101 -10.11 4.92 1.61
C ASP A 101 -9.55 3.59 2.11
N SER A 102 -8.23 3.44 2.04
CA SER A 102 -7.53 2.25 2.54
C SER A 102 -7.79 2.00 4.03
N ILE A 103 -7.64 3.02 4.87
CA ILE A 103 -7.87 2.90 6.32
C ILE A 103 -9.33 2.56 6.63
N ASP A 104 -10.28 3.18 5.93
CA ASP A 104 -11.71 2.97 6.16
C ASP A 104 -12.19 1.55 5.88
N VAL A 105 -11.54 0.88 4.93
CA VAL A 105 -11.88 -0.50 4.57
C VAL A 105 -10.99 -1.53 5.28
N GLY A 106 -10.21 -1.10 6.27
CA GLY A 106 -9.46 -1.99 7.16
C GLY A 106 -7.98 -2.15 6.83
N GLY A 107 -7.48 -1.46 5.81
CA GLY A 107 -6.04 -1.31 5.54
C GLY A 107 -5.29 -0.82 6.78
N LYS A 108 -4.05 -1.27 6.95
CA LYS A 108 -3.25 -1.07 8.17
C LYS A 108 -2.20 0.03 8.04
N GLY A 109 -2.16 0.74 6.92
CA GLY A 109 -1.28 1.87 6.74
C GLY A 109 -0.86 2.11 5.30
N ILE A 110 0.22 2.88 5.16
CA ILE A 110 0.78 3.32 3.89
C ILE A 110 2.27 3.09 3.86
N VAL A 111 2.84 2.95 2.67
CA VAL A 111 4.28 2.98 2.42
C VAL A 111 4.56 3.89 1.23
N PHE A 112 4.45 5.20 1.47
CA PHE A 112 4.74 6.25 0.50
C PHE A 112 6.19 6.72 0.58
N GLY A 113 6.75 7.04 -0.59
CA GLY A 113 8.14 7.50 -0.74
C GLY A 113 8.17 8.83 -1.46
N MET A 114 8.34 8.79 -2.78
CA MET A 114 8.52 9.99 -3.62
C MET A 114 7.36 10.98 -3.50
N ASP A 115 6.12 10.48 -3.44
CA ASP A 115 4.88 11.28 -3.30
C ASP A 115 4.92 12.26 -2.13
N VAL A 116 5.65 11.90 -1.06
CA VAL A 116 5.83 12.73 0.13
C VAL A 116 7.21 13.42 0.10
N TRP A 117 8.27 12.69 -0.23
CA TRP A 117 9.65 13.17 -0.07
C TRP A 117 10.01 14.33 -0.99
N GLN A 118 9.50 14.31 -2.22
CA GLN A 118 9.77 15.35 -3.21
C GLN A 118 8.94 16.62 -2.99
N ASN A 119 7.99 16.59 -2.05
CA ASN A 119 7.13 17.73 -1.77
C ASN A 119 7.79 18.73 -0.80
N ASN A 120 7.78 20.01 -1.16
CA ASN A 120 8.29 21.10 -0.31
C ASN A 120 7.58 21.16 1.06
N ASN A 121 6.32 20.74 1.12
CA ASN A 121 5.48 20.70 2.32
C ASN A 121 5.51 19.34 3.04
N ARG A 122 6.49 18.45 2.79
CA ARG A 122 6.57 17.08 3.34
C ARG A 122 6.24 16.97 4.84
N LYS A 123 6.68 17.93 5.66
CA LYS A 123 6.35 17.95 7.11
C LYS A 123 4.85 18.02 7.36
N LYS A 124 4.14 18.90 6.66
CA LYS A 124 2.67 19.04 6.78
C LYS A 124 1.96 17.77 6.33
N ILE A 125 2.42 17.21 5.21
CA ILE A 125 1.87 16.00 4.59
C ILE A 125 2.02 14.80 5.52
N ILE A 126 3.20 14.58 6.10
CA ILE A 126 3.44 13.51 7.07
C ILE A 126 2.49 13.64 8.27
N HIS A 127 2.27 14.85 8.77
CA HIS A 127 1.34 15.06 9.88
C HIS A 127 -0.12 14.80 9.50
N ALA A 128 -0.54 15.20 8.29
CA ALA A 128 -1.87 14.91 7.77
C ALA A 128 -2.11 13.40 7.60
N LEU A 129 -1.17 12.70 6.95
CA LEU A 129 -1.23 11.24 6.79
C LEU A 129 -1.27 10.52 8.14
N ARG A 130 -0.42 10.93 9.10
CA ARG A 130 -0.44 10.39 10.47
C ARG A 130 -1.79 10.58 11.13
N ASP A 131 -2.38 11.75 11.00
CA ASP A 131 -3.66 12.10 11.60
C ASP A 131 -4.83 11.31 10.96
N ILE A 132 -4.77 11.02 9.66
CA ILE A 132 -5.71 10.08 9.02
C ILE A 132 -5.51 8.65 9.57
N ILE A 133 -4.27 8.13 9.53
CA ILE A 133 -3.99 6.72 9.85
C ILE A 133 -4.23 6.40 11.33
N HIS A 134 -3.77 7.25 12.24
CA HIS A 134 -3.75 6.94 13.67
C HIS A 134 -4.88 7.60 14.46
N LYS A 135 -5.62 8.55 13.87
CA LYS A 135 -6.72 9.27 14.53
C LYS A 135 -8.01 9.28 13.72
N ASN A 136 -8.03 8.60 12.57
CA ASN A 136 -9.19 8.52 11.67
C ASN A 136 -9.80 9.89 11.32
N LYS A 137 -8.95 10.92 11.15
CA LYS A 137 -9.41 12.26 10.79
C LYS A 137 -9.91 12.34 9.35
N GLY A 138 -10.83 13.27 9.11
CA GLY A 138 -11.35 13.55 7.77
C GLY A 138 -10.31 14.24 6.87
N ILE A 139 -10.48 14.14 5.55
CA ILE A 139 -9.55 14.73 4.58
C ILE A 139 -9.59 16.26 4.64
N ASP A 140 -10.78 16.86 4.57
CA ASP A 140 -10.93 18.32 4.62
C ASP A 140 -10.41 18.87 5.96
N GLU A 141 -10.64 18.16 7.06
CA GLU A 141 -10.13 18.51 8.38
C GLU A 141 -8.59 18.60 8.41
N VAL A 142 -7.89 17.62 7.83
CA VAL A 142 -6.41 17.65 7.82
C VAL A 142 -5.85 18.64 6.80
N ILE A 143 -6.57 18.88 5.69
CA ILE A 143 -6.22 19.91 4.71
C ILE A 143 -6.24 21.29 5.36
N ASP A 144 -7.34 21.63 6.04
CA ASP A 144 -7.52 22.90 6.72
C ASP A 144 -6.50 23.06 7.86
N LYS A 145 -6.37 22.03 8.71
CA LYS A 145 -5.49 22.05 9.87
C LYS A 145 -4.02 22.31 9.49
N TYR A 146 -3.56 21.74 8.37
CA TYR A 146 -2.17 21.82 7.96
C TYR A 146 -1.90 22.82 6.84
N ASN A 147 -2.93 23.51 6.35
CA ASN A 147 -2.87 24.42 5.20
C ASN A 147 -2.17 23.72 4.02
N ILE A 148 -2.76 22.61 3.58
CA ILE A 148 -2.31 21.82 2.44
C ILE A 148 -3.07 22.31 1.21
N ASN A 149 -2.33 22.81 0.22
CA ASN A 149 -2.90 23.23 -1.06
C ASN A 149 -2.93 22.06 -2.05
#